data_AF-A0A944LF73-F1
#
_entry.id   AF-A0A944LF73-F1
#
_cell.length_a   1.000
_cell.length_b   1.000
_cell.length_c   1.000
_cell.angle_alpha   90.00
_cell.angle_beta   90.00
_cell.angle_gamma   90.00
#
_symmetry.space_group_name_H-M   'P 1'
#
loop_
_entity.id
_entity.type
_entity.pdbx_description
1 polymer ?
#
loop_
_entity_poly.entity_id
_entity_poly.type
_entity_poly.pdbx_seq_one_letter_code
_entity_poly.pdbx_strand_id
1 'polypeptide(L)' 'MSRMNGQQPGDPAKAGAAIIDAVMAEAPPCRLPLGHDALERVETKLRCVSEELETWRAVGMPPRGRRA' A
#
# COMPACT_ATOMS: atom_id res chain seq x y z
N MET A 1 -7.91 16.61 24.12
CA MET A 1 -7.40 17.05 22.80
C MET A 1 -6.17 16.22 22.47
N SER A 2 -6.16 15.59 21.30
CA SER A 2 -5.19 14.53 20.93
C SER A 2 -3.74 15.01 20.99
N ARG A 3 -2.88 14.26 21.69
CA ARG A 3 -1.48 14.54 22.03
C ARG A 3 -0.53 14.58 20.81
N MET A 4 -1.06 14.44 19.60
CA MET A 4 -0.31 14.33 18.34
C MET A 4 -0.46 15.56 17.43
N ASN A 5 -1.36 16.50 17.75
CA ASN A 5 -1.50 17.75 16.98
C ASN A 5 -0.20 18.56 17.08
N GLY A 6 0.48 18.75 15.94
CA GLY A 6 1.76 19.49 15.86
C GLY A 6 3.01 18.69 16.27
N GLN A 7 2.88 17.41 16.62
CA GLN A 7 4.01 16.54 17.01
C GLN A 7 4.19 15.36 16.05
N GLN A 8 3.70 15.49 14.82
CA GLN A 8 3.84 14.44 13.82
C GLN A 8 5.32 14.29 13.47
N PRO A 9 5.86 13.06 13.48
CA PRO A 9 7.19 12.81 12.92
C PRO A 9 7.13 13.07 11.41
N GLY A 10 7.98 13.97 10.92
CA GLY A 10 8.01 14.39 9.51
C GLY A 10 7.51 15.82 9.30
N ASP A 11 7.12 16.12 8.06
CA ASP A 11 6.68 17.46 7.63
C ASP A 11 5.21 17.41 7.16
N PRO A 12 4.26 17.88 7.99
CA PRO A 12 2.84 17.86 7.64
C PRO A 12 2.49 18.69 6.40
N ALA A 13 3.26 19.75 6.10
CA ALA A 13 3.02 20.57 4.91
C ALA A 13 3.35 19.79 3.63
N LYS A 14 4.45 19.02 3.64
CA LYS A 14 4.78 18.11 2.53
C LYS A 14 3.74 17.00 2.36
N ALA A 15 3.23 16.45 3.46
CA ALA A 15 2.16 15.45 3.40
C ALA A 15 0.88 16.02 2.78
N GLY A 16 0.50 17.25 3.14
CA GLY A 16 -0.65 17.94 2.55
C GLY A 16 -0.50 18.16 1.04
N ALA A 17 0.66 18.62 0.59
CA ALA A 17 0.96 18.77 -0.83
C ALA A 17 0.85 17.44 -1.59
N ALA A 18 1.43 16.36 -1.07
CA ALA A 18 1.37 15.04 -1.70
C ALA A 18 -0.07 14.50 -1.83
N ILE A 19 -0.95 14.80 -0.87
CA ILE A 19 -2.36 14.42 -0.94
C ILE A 19 -3.07 15.17 -2.08
N ILE A 20 -2.83 16.48 -2.21
CA ILE A 20 -3.40 17.30 -3.29
C ILE A 20 -2.95 16.74 -4.64
N ASP A 21 -1.65 16.50 -4.80
CA ASP A 21 -1.10 15.94 -6.03
C ASP A 21 -1.72 14.58 -6.39
N ALA A 22 -1.89 13.70 -5.40
CA ALA A 22 -2.50 12.39 -5.61
C ALA A 22 -3.98 12.46 -6.02
N VAL A 23 -4.74 13.39 -5.47
CA VAL A 23 -6.16 13.60 -5.83
C VAL A 23 -6.31 14.23 -7.21
N MET A 24 -5.37 15.07 -7.61
CA MET A 24 -5.37 15.74 -8.92
C MET A 24 -4.76 14.89 -10.05
N ALA A 25 -4.18 13.72 -9.75
CA ALA A 25 -3.61 12.83 -10.74
C ALA A 25 -4.70 12.25 -11.67
N GLU A 26 -4.34 12.04 -12.94
CA GLU A 26 -5.24 11.42 -13.93
C GLU A 26 -5.75 10.04 -13.50
N ALA A 27 -4.90 9.29 -12.79
CA ALA A 27 -5.23 8.01 -12.17
C ALA A 27 -4.91 8.06 -10.66
N PRO A 28 -5.86 8.48 -9.81
CA PRO A 28 -5.62 8.63 -8.38
C PRO A 28 -5.31 7.28 -7.72
N PRO A 29 -4.31 7.19 -6.83
CA PRO A 29 -4.01 5.94 -6.15
C PRO A 29 -5.09 5.62 -5.10
N CYS A 30 -5.45 4.33 -4.97
CA CYS A 30 -6.34 3.87 -3.89
C CYS A 30 -5.67 3.93 -2.50
N ARG A 31 -4.34 3.88 -2.44
CA ARG A 31 -3.55 3.96 -1.20
C ARG A 31 -2.35 4.86 -1.44
N LEU A 32 -2.12 5.80 -0.51
CA LEU A 32 -0.99 6.72 -0.53
C LEU A 32 -0.23 6.64 0.81
N PRO A 33 0.75 5.73 0.94
CA PRO A 33 1.61 5.68 2.13
C PRO A 33 2.50 6.94 2.15
N LEU A 34 2.50 7.66 3.27
CA LEU A 34 3.28 8.90 3.44
C LEU A 34 4.30 8.72 4.56
N GLY A 35 5.57 8.95 4.23
CA GLY A 35 6.70 8.79 5.15
C GLY A 35 7.38 7.42 5.05
N HIS A 36 8.64 7.37 5.52
CA HIS A 36 9.51 6.20 5.44
C HIS A 36 8.87 4.95 6.07
N ASP A 37 8.42 5.07 7.32
CA ASP A 37 7.85 3.94 8.05
C ASP A 37 6.58 3.39 7.40
N ALA A 38 5.77 4.26 6.79
CA ALA A 38 4.56 3.85 6.09
C ALA A 38 4.89 3.04 4.83
N LEU A 39 5.89 3.49 4.06
CA LEU A 39 6.39 2.79 2.88
C LEU A 39 6.97 1.42 3.26
N GLU A 40 7.86 1.37 4.24
CA GLU A 40 8.51 0.14 4.69
C GLU A 40 7.49 -0.91 5.16
N ARG A 41 6.46 -0.49 5.91
CA ARG A 41 5.39 -1.37 6.37
C ARG A 41 4.58 -1.94 5.22
N VAL A 42 4.24 -1.11 4.23
CA VAL A 42 3.49 -1.55 3.06
C VAL A 42 4.31 -2.52 2.22
N GLU A 43 5.58 -2.21 1.94
CA GLU A 43 6.49 -3.09 1.21
C GLU A 43 6.67 -4.44 1.90
N THR A 44 6.86 -4.42 3.22
CA THR A 44 6.98 -5.64 4.02
C THR A 44 5.70 -6.48 3.94
N LYS A 45 4.53 -5.85 4.05
CA LYS A 45 3.26 -6.59 3.93
C LYS A 45 3.05 -7.16 2.53
N LEU A 46 3.36 -6.40 1.48
CA LEU A 46 3.24 -6.85 0.10
C LEU A 46 4.14 -8.05 -0.18
N ARG A 47 5.38 -8.03 0.32
CA ARG A 47 6.31 -9.16 0.23
C ARG A 47 5.76 -10.41 0.93
N CYS A 48 5.33 -10.28 2.17
CA CYS A 48 4.72 -11.38 2.93
C CYS A 48 3.51 -11.99 2.19
N VAL A 49 2.60 -11.17 1.68
CA VAL A 49 1.44 -11.65 0.91
C VAL A 49 1.88 -12.33 -0.40
N SER A 50 2.90 -11.80 -1.07
CA SER A 50 3.42 -12.37 -2.32
C SER A 50 4.08 -13.74 -2.09
N GLU A 51 4.85 -13.87 -1.02
CA GLU A 51 5.50 -15.13 -0.61
C GLU A 51 4.47 -16.20 -0.22
N GLU A 52 3.45 -15.81 0.54
CA GLU A 52 2.33 -16.70 0.86
C GLU A 52 1.58 -17.13 -0.41
N LEU A 53 1.27 -16.19 -1.31
CA LEU A 53 0.60 -16.50 -2.57
C LEU A 53 1.40 -17.49 -3.41
N GLU A 54 2.71 -17.31 -3.51
CA GLU A 54 3.57 -18.21 -4.28
C GLU A 54 3.61 -19.61 -3.66
N THR A 55 3.74 -19.68 -2.33
CA THR A 55 3.75 -20.95 -1.57
C THR A 55 2.49 -21.78 -1.82
N TRP A 56 1.33 -21.12 -1.92
CA TRP A 56 0.03 -21.79 -2.02
C TRP A 56 -0.60 -21.73 -3.42
N ARG A 57 0.14 -21.23 -4.43
CA ARG A 57 -0.38 -21.01 -5.80
C ARG A 57 -0.99 -22.28 -6.41
N ALA A 58 -0.34 -23.43 -6.22
CA ALA A 58 -0.79 -24.71 -6.75
C ALA A 58 -2.09 -25.22 -6.09
N VAL A 59 -2.37 -24.82 -4.85
CA VAL A 59 -3.60 -25.21 -4.14
C VAL A 59 -4.77 -24.34 -4.58
N GLY A 60 -4.54 -23.02 -4.72
CA GLY A 60 -5.59 -22.07 -5.09
C GLY A 60 -5.97 -22.07 -6.58
N MET A 61 -5.08 -22.55 -7.46
CA MET A 61 -5.34 -22.61 -8.90
C MET A 61 -5.76 -24.03 -9.32
N PRO A 62 -7.06 -24.31 -9.51
CA PRO A 62 -7.47 -25.59 -10.05
C PRO A 62 -6.91 -25.76 -11.48
N PRO A 63 -6.59 -27.00 -11.90
CA PRO A 63 -6.19 -27.25 -13.26
C PRO A 63 -7.32 -26.81 -14.19
N ARG A 64 -7.02 -25.90 -15.13
CA ARG A 64 -7.98 -25.52 -16.17
C ARG A 64 -8.25 -26.75 -17.01
N GLY A 65 -9.37 -27.42 -16.76
CA GLY A 65 -9.84 -28.51 -17.61
C GLY A 65 -9.92 -28.02 -19.05
N ARG A 66 -9.33 -28.78 -19.99
CA ARG A 66 -9.56 -28.58 -21.42
C ARG A 66 -11.08 -28.62 -21.62
N ARG A 67 -11.65 -27.53 -22.10
CA ARG A 67 -12.98 -27.58 -22.72
C ARG A 67 -12.84 -28.54 -23.91
N ALA A 68 -13.50 -29.68 -23.81
CA ALA A 68 -13.79 -30.55 -24.95
C ALA A 68 -14.84 -29.86 -25.83
#